data_AF-A0A9E7B016-F1
#
_entry.id   AF-A0A9E7B016-F1
#
_cell.length_a   1.000
_cell.length_b   1.000
_cell.length_c   1.000
_cell.angle_alpha   90.00
_cell.angle_beta   90.00
_cell.angle_gamma   90.00
#
_symmetry.space_group_name_H-M   'P 1'
#
loop_
_entity.id
_entity.type
_entity.pdbx_description
1 polymer ?
#
loop_
_entity_poly.entity_id
_entity_poly.type
_entity_poly.pdbx_seq_one_letter_code
_entity_poly.pdbx_strand_id
1 'polypeptide(L)'
;MLAFIIAIVTVFYTLAEKRRSERRYHYDVELQWLREIVIIPNLPIIEKFYSGLYLLEGKLGSHPLNPIQKAEIRNIVDAAYIEFYRAFISLLYGPNKKFGEEINSAVFQMKENIIEIVQDDNYDLSKTEIYKTMIETKIMQSRADLIKAIFEYKHKKK
;
A
#
# COMPACT_ATOMS: atom_id res chain seq x y z
N MET A 1 -52.68 3.96 -22.95
CA MET A 1 -51.30 4.31 -23.38
C MET A 1 -50.43 4.74 -22.20
N LEU A 2 -50.86 5.70 -21.36
CA LEU A 2 -50.09 6.18 -20.19
C LEU A 2 -49.73 5.09 -19.17
N ALA A 3 -50.69 4.23 -18.81
CA ALA A 3 -50.47 3.14 -17.85
C ALA A 3 -49.42 2.11 -18.32
N PHE A 4 -49.33 1.89 -19.64
CA PHE A 4 -48.35 0.99 -20.24
C PHE A 4 -46.93 1.58 -20.19
N ILE A 5 -46.81 2.88 -20.43
CA ILE A 5 -45.53 3.62 -20.30
C ILE A 5 -45.06 3.60 -18.84
N ILE A 6 -45.96 3.84 -17.88
CA ILE A 6 -45.64 3.78 -16.44
C ILE A 6 -45.17 2.37 -16.06
N ALA A 7 -45.86 1.32 -16.49
CA ALA A 7 -45.47 -0.06 -16.20
C ALA A 7 -44.06 -0.38 -16.73
N ILE A 8 -43.74 0.04 -17.96
CA ILE A 8 -42.40 -0.16 -18.56
C ILE A 8 -41.32 0.56 -17.74
N VAL A 9 -41.53 1.84 -17.41
CA VAL A 9 -40.57 2.62 -16.62
C VAL A 9 -40.33 1.99 -15.25
N THR A 10 -41.39 1.48 -14.61
CA THR A 10 -41.30 0.83 -13.30
C THR A 10 -40.51 -0.48 -13.36
N VAL A 11 -40.69 -1.28 -14.43
CA VAL A 11 -39.93 -2.51 -14.67
C VAL A 11 -38.45 -2.20 -14.95
N PHE A 12 -38.15 -1.20 -15.78
CA PHE A 12 -36.77 -0.79 -16.03
C PHE A 12 -36.08 -0.28 -14.76
N TYR A 13 -36.79 0.50 -13.95
CA TYR A 13 -36.26 1.02 -12.69
C TYR A 13 -35.96 -0.11 -11.70
N THR A 14 -36.89 -1.04 -11.50
CA THR A 14 -36.71 -2.18 -10.59
C THR A 14 -35.59 -3.13 -11.04
N LEU A 15 -35.45 -3.39 -12.35
CA LEU A 15 -34.33 -4.17 -12.89
C LEU A 15 -32.99 -3.46 -12.71
N ALA A 16 -32.95 -2.14 -12.91
CA ALA A 16 -31.74 -1.34 -12.68
C ALA A 16 -31.35 -1.33 -11.20
N GLU A 17 -32.32 -1.21 -10.28
CA GLU A 17 -32.12 -1.25 -8.83
C GLU A 17 -31.58 -2.63 -8.39
N LYS A 18 -32.17 -3.73 -8.91
CA LYS A 18 -31.72 -5.10 -8.63
C LYS A 18 -30.30 -5.35 -9.12
N ARG A 19 -29.96 -4.95 -10.35
CA ARG A 19 -28.58 -5.04 -10.87
C ARG A 19 -27.59 -4.18 -10.07
N ARG A 20 -28.04 -3.10 -9.45
CA ARG A 20 -27.21 -2.27 -8.55
C ARG A 20 -27.05 -2.90 -7.18
N SER A 21 -28.05 -3.60 -6.64
CA SER A 21 -27.92 -4.30 -5.37
C SER A 21 -27.04 -5.54 -5.50
N GLU A 22 -27.19 -6.33 -6.57
CA GLU A 22 -26.36 -7.51 -6.87
C GLU A 22 -24.89 -7.13 -7.05
N ARG A 23 -24.61 -6.05 -7.80
CA ARG A 23 -23.24 -5.53 -7.94
C ARG A 23 -22.62 -5.05 -6.63
N ARG A 24 -23.42 -4.41 -5.76
CA ARG A 24 -22.97 -4.01 -4.41
C ARG A 24 -22.65 -5.24 -3.57
N TYR A 25 -23.53 -6.23 -3.55
CA TYR A 25 -23.34 -7.47 -2.81
C TYR A 25 -22.09 -8.23 -3.24
N HIS A 26 -21.89 -8.46 -4.54
CA HIS A 26 -20.69 -9.13 -5.05
C HIS A 26 -19.41 -8.40 -4.65
N TYR A 27 -19.42 -7.07 -4.70
CA TYR A 27 -18.28 -6.26 -4.30
C TYR A 27 -18.00 -6.30 -2.79
N ASP A 28 -19.04 -6.22 -1.96
CA ASP A 28 -18.90 -6.33 -0.51
C ASP A 28 -18.31 -7.71 -0.11
N VAL A 29 -18.67 -8.76 -0.85
CA VAL A 29 -18.07 -10.10 -0.70
C VAL A 29 -16.61 -10.12 -1.14
N GLU A 30 -16.27 -9.55 -2.30
CA GLU A 30 -14.87 -9.44 -2.78
C GLU A 30 -13.98 -8.65 -1.81
N LEU A 31 -14.52 -7.56 -1.24
CA LEU A 31 -13.87 -6.76 -0.20
C LEU A 31 -13.62 -7.59 1.06
N GLN A 32 -14.64 -8.32 1.50
CA GLN A 32 -14.54 -9.18 2.66
C GLN A 32 -13.50 -10.28 2.43
N TRP A 33 -13.46 -10.89 1.24
CA TRP A 33 -12.48 -11.91 0.88
C TRP A 33 -11.07 -11.35 0.80
N LEU A 34 -10.89 -10.17 0.20
CA LEU A 34 -9.61 -9.46 0.20
C LEU A 34 -9.11 -9.27 1.64
N ARG A 35 -10.00 -8.85 2.55
CA ARG A 35 -9.64 -8.61 3.94
C ARG A 35 -9.33 -9.90 4.70
N GLU A 36 -10.22 -10.90 4.63
CA GLU A 36 -10.15 -12.12 5.44
C GLU A 36 -9.14 -13.13 4.90
N ILE A 37 -8.98 -13.22 3.58
CA ILE A 37 -8.16 -14.25 2.93
C ILE A 37 -6.76 -13.73 2.60
N VAL A 38 -6.64 -12.45 2.21
CA VAL A 38 -5.36 -11.88 1.76
C VAL A 38 -4.74 -10.99 2.82
N ILE A 39 -5.48 -10.03 3.37
CA ILE A 39 -4.85 -9.02 4.23
C ILE A 39 -4.57 -9.57 5.64
N ILE A 40 -5.59 -10.04 6.35
CA ILE A 40 -5.46 -10.47 7.76
C ILE A 40 -4.39 -11.57 7.91
N PRO A 41 -4.38 -12.63 7.08
CA PRO A 41 -3.39 -13.69 7.20
C PRO A 41 -1.95 -13.23 6.93
N ASN A 42 -1.77 -12.13 6.19
CA ASN A 42 -0.47 -11.58 5.83
C ASN A 42 -0.07 -10.33 6.64
N LEU A 43 -0.81 -9.98 7.70
CA LEU A 43 -0.41 -8.91 8.64
C LEU A 43 1.02 -9.11 9.20
N PRO A 44 1.46 -10.33 9.58
CA PRO A 44 2.83 -10.53 10.05
C PRO A 44 3.90 -10.19 9.01
N ILE A 45 3.60 -10.36 7.70
CA ILE A 45 4.51 -9.98 6.62
C ILE A 45 4.62 -8.45 6.51
N ILE A 46 3.49 -7.75 6.64
CA ILE A 46 3.46 -6.28 6.68
C ILE A 46 4.29 -5.78 7.88
N GLU A 47 4.09 -6.35 9.06
CA GLU A 47 4.84 -5.98 10.26
C GLU A 47 6.34 -6.27 10.13
N LYS A 48 6.71 -7.44 9.59
CA LYS A 48 8.10 -7.80 9.32
C LYS A 48 8.77 -6.84 8.35
N PHE A 49 8.06 -6.43 7.29
CA PHE A 49 8.59 -5.47 6.33
C PHE A 49 8.92 -4.12 6.99
N TYR A 50 7.96 -3.50 7.68
CA TYR A 50 8.19 -2.20 8.31
C TYR A 50 9.19 -2.25 9.46
N SER A 51 9.14 -3.30 10.30
CA SER A 51 10.14 -3.49 11.36
C SER A 51 11.56 -3.64 10.81
N GLY A 52 11.73 -4.35 9.70
CA GLY A 52 13.01 -4.47 9.01
C GLY A 52 13.56 -3.12 8.53
N LEU A 53 12.70 -2.22 8.05
CA LEU A 53 13.14 -0.88 7.61
C LEU A 53 13.57 0.02 8.78
N TYR A 54 13.00 -0.13 9.98
CA TYR A 54 13.45 0.63 11.14
C TYR A 54 14.87 0.24 11.59
N LEU A 55 15.37 -0.94 11.21
CA LEU A 55 16.74 -1.37 11.51
C LEU A 55 17.81 -0.65 10.66
N LEU A 56 17.41 0.18 9.70
CA LEU A 56 18.34 0.95 8.88
C LEU A 56 19.15 1.97 9.70
N GLU A 57 18.61 2.49 10.80
CA GLU A 57 19.31 3.42 11.69
C GLU A 57 20.69 2.88 12.13
N GLY A 58 20.74 1.59 12.52
CA GLY A 58 21.96 0.94 12.97
C GLY A 58 23.03 0.77 11.88
N LYS A 59 22.68 0.99 10.61
CA LYS A 59 23.60 0.93 9.46
C LYS A 59 24.10 2.31 9.02
N LEU A 60 23.56 3.39 9.59
CA LEU A 60 23.83 4.78 9.22
C LEU A 60 24.84 5.45 10.17
N GLY A 61 25.88 4.73 10.60
CA GLY A 61 26.79 5.19 11.66
C GLY A 61 27.87 6.21 11.28
N SER A 62 27.88 6.72 10.04
CA SER A 62 28.92 7.64 9.56
C SER A 62 28.37 8.68 8.59
N HIS A 63 28.98 9.86 8.56
CA HIS A 63 28.65 10.92 7.62
C HIS A 63 29.92 11.61 7.05
N PRO A 64 29.99 11.84 5.73
CA PRO A 64 29.09 11.33 4.70
C PRO A 64 29.19 9.80 4.57
N LEU A 65 28.14 9.17 4.04
CA LEU A 65 28.19 7.74 3.71
C LEU A 65 29.11 7.56 2.51
N ASN A 66 30.03 6.60 2.60
CA ASN A 66 30.84 6.25 1.44
C ASN A 66 29.99 5.49 0.38
N PRO A 67 30.45 5.41 -0.88
CA PRO A 67 29.68 4.75 -1.94
C PRO A 67 29.32 3.28 -1.65
N ILE A 68 30.17 2.56 -0.91
CA ILE A 68 29.93 1.15 -0.53
C ILE A 68 28.77 1.07 0.47
N GLN A 69 28.75 1.94 1.48
CA GLN A 69 27.66 2.02 2.46
C GLN A 69 26.34 2.41 1.80
N LYS A 70 26.36 3.42 0.91
CA LYS A 70 25.18 3.83 0.13
C LYS A 70 24.63 2.66 -0.71
N ALA A 71 25.50 1.89 -1.35
CA ALA A 71 25.12 0.72 -2.13
C ALA A 71 24.56 -0.41 -1.25
N GLU A 72 25.15 -0.66 -0.08
CA GLU A 72 24.65 -1.67 0.87
C GLU A 72 23.24 -1.33 1.35
N ILE A 73 23.01 -0.09 1.78
CA ILE A 73 21.69 0.36 2.24
C ILE A 73 20.66 0.25 1.12
N ARG A 74 21.01 0.68 -0.10
CA ARG A 74 20.15 0.51 -1.28
C ARG A 74 19.76 -0.95 -1.47
N ASN A 75 20.73 -1.86 -1.45
CA ASN A 75 20.48 -3.29 -1.64
C ASN A 75 19.55 -3.87 -0.57
N ILE A 76 19.69 -3.43 0.69
CA ILE A 76 18.81 -3.85 1.79
C ILE A 76 17.38 -3.39 1.54
N VAL A 77 17.21 -2.11 1.17
CA VAL A 77 15.88 -1.52 0.93
C VAL A 77 15.22 -2.15 -0.31
N ASP A 78 15.98 -2.36 -1.39
CA ASP A 78 15.49 -3.05 -2.59
C ASP A 78 15.12 -4.52 -2.31
N ALA A 79 15.93 -5.25 -1.54
CA ALA A 79 15.65 -6.62 -1.16
C ALA A 79 14.38 -6.72 -0.29
N ALA A 80 14.25 -5.86 0.71
CA ALA A 80 13.06 -5.80 1.56
C ALA A 80 11.79 -5.51 0.75
N TYR A 81 11.86 -4.58 -0.21
CA TYR A 81 10.77 -4.31 -1.13
C TYR A 81 10.41 -5.52 -2.00
N ILE A 82 11.39 -6.19 -2.59
CA ILE A 82 11.16 -7.36 -3.46
C ILE A 82 10.51 -8.50 -2.67
N GLU A 83 10.99 -8.77 -1.45
CA GLU A 83 10.40 -9.77 -0.57
C GLU A 83 8.96 -9.43 -0.22
N PHE A 84 8.69 -8.18 0.17
CA PHE A 84 7.34 -7.73 0.49
C PHE A 84 6.41 -7.75 -0.71
N TYR A 85 6.91 -7.36 -1.89
CA TYR A 85 6.16 -7.42 -3.14
C TYR A 85 5.71 -8.85 -3.44
N ARG A 86 6.64 -9.81 -3.38
CA ARG A 86 6.35 -11.22 -3.65
C ARG A 86 5.40 -11.81 -2.61
N ALA A 87 5.67 -11.57 -1.34
CA ALA A 87 4.95 -12.19 -0.24
C ALA A 87 3.55 -11.60 0.01
N PHE A 88 3.33 -10.33 -0.35
CA PHE A 88 2.06 -9.65 -0.04
C PHE A 88 1.47 -8.90 -1.23
N ILE A 89 2.20 -7.94 -1.82
CA ILE A 89 1.62 -7.03 -2.82
C ILE A 89 1.09 -7.80 -4.04
N SER A 90 1.83 -8.83 -4.50
CA SER A 90 1.43 -9.67 -5.64
C SER A 90 0.08 -10.37 -5.42
N LEU A 91 -0.25 -10.71 -4.17
CA LEU A 91 -1.51 -11.36 -3.80
C LEU A 91 -2.71 -10.44 -3.93
N LEU A 92 -2.51 -9.12 -3.87
CA LEU A 92 -3.58 -8.12 -4.02
C LEU A 92 -4.07 -8.00 -5.47
N TYR A 93 -3.23 -8.34 -6.45
CA TYR A 93 -3.56 -8.18 -7.87
C TYR A 93 -4.67 -9.12 -8.36
N GLY A 94 -4.79 -10.30 -7.76
CA GLY A 94 -5.84 -11.27 -8.07
C GLY A 94 -7.25 -10.75 -7.72
N PRO A 95 -7.54 -10.46 -6.44
CA PRO A 95 -8.85 -9.97 -6.01
C PRO A 95 -9.14 -8.54 -6.48
N ASN A 96 -8.12 -7.66 -6.53
CA ASN A 96 -8.33 -6.27 -6.93
C ASN A 96 -7.05 -5.63 -7.49
N LYS A 97 -6.88 -5.72 -8.81
CA LYS A 97 -5.73 -5.14 -9.53
C LYS A 97 -5.47 -3.67 -9.19
N LYS A 98 -6.51 -2.83 -9.17
CA LYS A 98 -6.35 -1.39 -8.91
C LYS A 98 -5.85 -1.14 -7.48
N PHE A 99 -6.36 -1.88 -6.51
CA PHE A 99 -5.89 -1.81 -5.13
C PHE A 99 -4.43 -2.28 -5.02
N GLY A 100 -4.09 -3.40 -5.66
CA GLY A 100 -2.69 -3.87 -5.74
C GLY A 100 -1.75 -2.83 -6.34
N GLU A 101 -2.14 -2.16 -7.43
CA GLU A 101 -1.38 -1.07 -8.05
C GLU A 101 -1.21 0.15 -7.12
N GLU A 102 -2.27 0.55 -6.43
CA GLU A 102 -2.26 1.69 -5.48
C GLU A 102 -1.29 1.42 -4.32
N ILE A 103 -1.38 0.23 -3.71
CA ILE A 103 -0.45 -0.19 -2.64
C ILE A 103 0.98 -0.30 -3.16
N ASN A 104 1.18 -0.93 -4.33
CA ASN A 104 2.51 -1.08 -4.90
C ASN A 104 3.18 0.27 -5.16
N SER A 105 2.44 1.21 -5.76
CA SER A 105 2.93 2.54 -6.06
C SER A 105 3.36 3.29 -4.80
N ALA A 106 2.55 3.25 -3.74
CA ALA A 106 2.85 3.92 -2.48
C ALA A 106 4.12 3.35 -1.80
N VAL A 107 4.25 2.03 -1.76
CA VAL A 107 5.42 1.37 -1.14
C VAL A 107 6.68 1.58 -1.98
N PHE A 108 6.57 1.50 -3.31
CA PHE A 108 7.67 1.78 -4.22
C PHE A 108 8.15 3.23 -4.10
N GLN A 109 7.23 4.20 -4.00
CA GLN A 109 7.60 5.59 -3.81
C GLN A 109 8.32 5.82 -2.47
N MET A 110 7.87 5.18 -1.39
CA MET A 110 8.59 5.22 -0.11
C MET A 110 10.01 4.66 -0.25
N LYS A 111 10.17 3.53 -0.95
CA LYS A 111 11.47 2.90 -1.24
C LYS A 111 12.42 3.87 -1.96
N GLU A 112 11.95 4.50 -3.04
CA GLU A 112 12.74 5.48 -3.80
C GLU A 112 13.11 6.70 -2.94
N ASN A 113 12.16 7.24 -2.15
CA ASN A 113 12.44 8.37 -1.26
C ASN A 113 13.56 8.04 -0.24
N ILE A 114 13.55 6.83 0.34
CA ILE A 114 14.61 6.40 1.27
C ILE A 114 15.95 6.34 0.53
N ILE A 115 15.99 5.78 -0.67
CA ILE A 115 17.21 5.69 -1.48
C ILE A 115 17.72 7.10 -1.79
N GLU A 116 16.87 8.02 -2.25
CA GLU A 116 17.24 9.40 -2.56
C GLU A 116 17.87 10.11 -1.35
N ILE A 117 17.25 9.98 -0.17
CA ILE A 117 17.77 10.56 1.08
C ILE A 117 19.15 9.99 1.43
N VAL A 118 19.35 8.69 1.24
CA VAL A 118 20.65 8.02 1.51
C VAL A 118 21.72 8.44 0.50
N GLN A 119 21.33 8.78 -0.73
CA GLN A 119 22.27 9.26 -1.75
C GLN A 119 22.67 10.73 -1.53
N ASP A 120 21.83 11.52 -0.85
CA ASP A 120 22.06 12.95 -0.62
C ASP A 120 23.05 13.19 0.53
N ASP A 121 24.23 13.70 0.17
CA ASP A 121 25.31 14.03 1.10
C ASP A 121 25.01 15.25 1.99
N ASN A 122 23.90 15.96 1.76
CA ASN A 122 23.48 17.07 2.62
C ASN A 122 22.86 16.60 3.94
N TYR A 123 22.41 15.35 4.03
CA TYR A 123 21.81 14.82 5.26
C TYR A 123 22.82 14.05 6.11
N ASP A 124 23.04 14.54 7.33
CA ASP A 124 23.79 13.80 8.35
C ASP A 124 22.91 12.74 9.01
N LEU A 125 22.71 11.62 8.30
CA LEU A 125 21.89 10.49 8.74
C LEU A 125 22.46 9.73 9.95
N SER A 126 23.68 10.05 10.39
CA SER A 126 24.24 9.52 11.64
C SER A 126 23.62 10.18 12.88
N LYS A 127 23.01 11.36 12.71
CA LYS A 127 22.23 12.01 13.75
C LYS A 127 20.81 11.42 13.78
N THR A 128 20.45 10.79 14.89
CA THR A 128 19.12 10.23 15.14
C THR A 128 17.97 11.19 14.81
N GLU A 129 18.11 12.50 15.09
CA GLU A 129 17.07 13.50 14.77
C GLU A 129 16.85 13.66 13.26
N ILE A 130 17.94 13.66 12.47
CA ILE A 130 17.87 13.77 11.02
C ILE A 130 17.34 12.47 10.42
N TYR A 131 17.81 11.31 10.90
CA TYR A 131 17.26 10.00 10.52
C TYR A 131 15.75 9.93 10.75
N LYS A 132 15.30 10.31 11.96
CA LYS A 132 13.88 10.34 12.33
C LYS A 132 13.04 11.20 11.39
N THR A 133 13.53 12.41 11.13
CA THR A 133 12.83 13.39 10.31
C THR A 133 12.76 12.95 8.84
N MET A 134 13.86 12.43 8.30
CA MET A 134 13.99 12.18 6.87
C MET A 134 13.53 10.77 6.49
N ILE A 135 13.92 9.74 7.25
CA ILE A 135 13.67 8.33 6.90
C ILE A 135 12.51 7.76 7.72
N GLU A 136 12.58 7.83 9.05
CA GLU A 136 11.57 7.20 9.93
C GLU A 136 10.17 7.72 9.64
N THR A 137 10.03 9.04 9.45
CA THR A 137 8.76 9.67 9.09
C THR A 137 8.18 9.12 7.78
N LYS A 138 9.01 8.77 6.79
CA LYS A 138 8.54 8.17 5.51
C LYS A 138 8.06 6.75 5.70
N ILE A 139 8.75 5.97 6.53
CA ILE A 139 8.36 4.61 6.91
C ILE A 139 7.02 4.66 7.66
N MET A 140 6.88 5.56 8.64
CA MET A 140 5.66 5.76 9.42
C MET A 140 4.48 6.18 8.53
N GLN A 141 4.68 7.16 7.65
CA GLN A 141 3.65 7.63 6.72
C GLN A 141 3.20 6.50 5.79
N SER A 142 4.14 5.79 5.16
CA SER A 142 3.80 4.65 4.29
C SER A 142 3.03 3.56 5.04
N ARG A 143 3.43 3.24 6.27
CA ARG A 143 2.71 2.26 7.10
C ARG A 143 1.30 2.71 7.41
N ALA A 144 1.13 3.98 7.81
CA ALA A 144 -0.18 4.54 8.11
C ALA A 144 -1.08 4.54 6.87
N ASP A 145 -0.55 4.92 5.71
CA ASP A 145 -1.27 4.94 4.44
C ASP A 145 -1.66 3.53 4.00
N LEU A 146 -0.79 2.53 4.17
CA LEU A 146 -1.12 1.13 3.89
C LEU A 146 -2.25 0.63 4.79
N ILE A 147 -2.13 0.85 6.10
CA ILE A 147 -3.15 0.44 7.08
C ILE A 147 -4.48 1.13 6.74
N LYS A 148 -4.45 2.43 6.46
CA LYS A 148 -5.62 3.19 6.06
C LYS A 148 -6.23 2.62 4.77
N ALA A 149 -5.43 2.39 3.75
CA ALA A 149 -5.87 1.82 2.49
C ALA A 149 -6.50 0.44 2.68
N ILE A 150 -5.99 -0.37 3.61
CA ILE A 150 -6.52 -1.69 3.97
C ILE A 150 -7.86 -1.60 4.72
N PHE A 151 -7.95 -0.78 5.78
CA PHE A 151 -9.10 -0.78 6.69
C PHE A 151 -10.20 0.20 6.29
N GLU A 152 -9.84 1.27 5.60
CA GLU A 152 -10.79 2.23 5.04
C GLU A 152 -11.09 1.94 3.57
N TYR A 153 -10.70 0.77 3.04
CA TYR A 153 -11.04 0.36 1.68
C TYR A 153 -12.56 0.32 1.52
N LYS A 154 -13.10 1.43 1.04
CA LYS A 154 -14.51 1.66 0.75
C LYS A 154 -14.60 2.10 -0.70
N HIS A 155 -15.73 1.79 -1.31
CA HIS A 155 -16.05 2.14 -2.68
C HIS A 155 -15.79 3.65 -2.94
N LYS A 156 -14.67 4.01 -3.59
CA LYS A 156 -14.57 5.30 -4.29
C LYS A 156 -15.53 5.21 -5.47
N LYS A 157 -16.75 5.78 -5.34
CA LYS A 157 -17.66 5.98 -6.47
C LYS A 157 -16.87 6.72 -7.56
N LYS A 158 -16.61 6.03 -8.68
CA LYS A 158 -16.29 6.70 -9.94
C LYS A 158 -17.57 7.31 -10.48
#